data_AF-A0A6N8NRV5-F1
#
_entry.id   AF-A0A6N8NRV5-F1
#
_cell.length_a   1.000
_cell.length_b   1.000
_cell.length_c   1.000
_cell.angle_alpha   90.00
_cell.angle_beta   90.00
_cell.angle_gamma   90.00
#
_symmetry.space_group_name_H-M   'P 1'
#
loop_
_entity.id
_entity.type
_entity.pdbx_description
1 polymer ?
#
loop_
_entity_poly.entity_id
_entity_poly.type
_entity_poly.pdbx_seq_one_letter_code
_entity_poly.pdbx_strand_id
1 'polypeptide(L)'
;IASTDAPCSALSVIYTDEGEFDRYLLLPNNPNMVIVDTKIVAGAPARLLAAGIGDALATWFEARACSRSGATTMAGGKCTQAALALAELCYNTLLEEGEKAMLAAEQHVVTPALERVIEANTYLSGVGFESGGLAAAHAVHNGLTAIPDAHHYYHGEKVAFGTLTQLVLENAPVEEIETVA
;
A
#
# COMPACT_ATOMS: atom_id res chain seq x y z
N ILE A 1 14.28 -3.33 0.63
CA ILE A 1 13.52 -2.09 0.38
C ILE A 1 12.12 -2.26 0.97
N ALA A 2 11.40 -1.17 1.26
CA ALA A 2 10.02 -1.21 1.78
C ALA A 2 9.10 -0.42 0.83
N SER A 3 8.95 -0.93 -0.39
CA SER A 3 8.35 -0.22 -1.53
C SER A 3 6.95 -0.68 -1.93
N THR A 4 6.50 -1.80 -1.36
CA THR A 4 5.17 -2.39 -1.56
C THR A 4 4.82 -3.19 -0.32
N ASP A 5 3.54 -3.49 -0.14
CA ASP A 5 3.03 -4.30 0.97
C ASP A 5 2.88 -5.81 0.68
N ALA A 6 3.22 -6.21 -0.55
CA ALA A 6 3.27 -7.59 -1.00
C ALA A 6 3.95 -8.61 -0.05
N PRO A 7 5.04 -8.30 0.70
CA PRO A 7 5.81 -9.30 1.44
C PRO A 7 5.02 -10.14 2.45
N CYS A 8 3.93 -9.62 3.01
CA CYS A 8 3.12 -10.34 4.00
C CYS A 8 1.97 -11.15 3.39
N SER A 9 1.68 -10.99 2.09
CA SER A 9 0.47 -11.51 1.48
C SER A 9 0.60 -12.94 0.95
N ALA A 10 -0.52 -13.67 0.94
CA ALA A 10 -0.72 -14.92 0.21
C ALA A 10 -1.14 -14.64 -1.26
N LEU A 11 -0.51 -13.64 -1.88
CA LEU A 11 -0.86 -13.14 -3.21
C LEU A 11 0.40 -12.97 -4.06
N SER A 12 0.26 -13.21 -5.36
CA SER A 12 1.23 -12.76 -6.36
C SER A 12 0.50 -12.07 -7.50
N VAL A 13 1.02 -10.93 -7.95
CA VAL A 13 0.50 -10.23 -9.12
C VAL A 13 1.25 -10.73 -10.34
N ILE A 14 0.51 -11.29 -11.30
CA ILE A 14 1.04 -11.81 -12.55
C ILE A 14 0.82 -10.75 -13.63
N TYR A 15 1.89 -10.45 -14.37
CA TYR A 15 1.90 -9.53 -15.50
C TYR A 15 2.21 -10.30 -16.78
N THR A 16 1.82 -9.73 -17.92
CA THR A 16 2.29 -10.19 -19.24
C THR A 16 3.77 -9.86 -19.43
N ASP A 17 4.40 -10.41 -20.48
CA ASP A 17 5.79 -10.07 -20.84
C ASP A 17 5.95 -8.58 -21.18
N GLU A 18 4.86 -7.93 -21.60
CA GLU A 18 4.78 -6.49 -21.87
C GLU A 18 4.51 -5.64 -20.62
N GLY A 19 4.37 -6.25 -19.43
CA GLY A 19 4.19 -5.54 -18.16
C GLY A 19 2.77 -5.08 -17.85
N GLU A 20 1.77 -5.55 -18.61
CA GLU A 20 0.35 -5.31 -18.33
C GLU A 20 -0.14 -6.27 -17.24
N PHE A 21 -1.02 -5.81 -16.36
CA PHE A 21 -1.67 -6.67 -15.36
C PHE A 21 -2.47 -7.80 -16.05
N ASP A 22 -2.17 -9.06 -15.71
CA ASP A 22 -2.95 -10.24 -16.16
C ASP A 22 -3.93 -10.65 -15.07
N ARG A 23 -3.41 -11.07 -13.90
CA ARG A 23 -4.25 -11.58 -12.82
C ARG A 23 -3.57 -11.59 -11.46
N TYR A 24 -4.41 -11.74 -10.45
CA TYR A 24 -4.04 -12.14 -9.10
C TYR A 24 -3.93 -13.67 -8.98
N LEU A 25 -2.79 -14.16 -8.50
CA LEU A 25 -2.58 -15.56 -8.10
C LEU A 25 -2.66 -15.66 -6.57
N LEU A 26 -3.73 -16.26 -6.07
CA LEU A 26 -3.91 -16.54 -4.64
C LEU A 26 -3.16 -17.81 -4.23
N LEU A 27 -2.42 -17.72 -3.13
CA LEU A 27 -1.68 -18.80 -2.51
C LEU A 27 -2.46 -19.34 -1.30
N PRO A 28 -2.29 -20.63 -0.93
CA PRO A 28 -3.06 -21.22 0.16
C PRO A 28 -2.68 -20.70 1.55
N ASN A 29 -1.49 -20.11 1.71
CA ASN A 29 -1.00 -19.59 2.98
C ASN A 29 -0.09 -18.37 2.74
N ASN A 30 -0.09 -17.43 3.69
CA ASN A 30 0.90 -16.35 3.77
C ASN A 30 2.31 -16.93 4.01
N PRO A 31 3.38 -16.15 3.73
CA PRO A 31 4.75 -16.55 4.06
C PRO A 31 4.91 -16.90 5.54
N ASN A 32 5.71 -17.93 5.84
CA ASN A 32 5.92 -18.37 7.22
C ASN A 32 6.69 -17.33 8.06
N MET A 33 7.48 -16.48 7.42
CA MET A 33 8.28 -15.46 8.08
C MET A 33 8.59 -14.32 7.10
N VAL A 34 8.49 -13.08 7.58
CA VAL A 34 8.96 -11.88 6.90
C VAL A 34 10.01 -11.23 7.80
N ILE A 35 11.21 -11.01 7.27
CA ILE A 35 12.31 -10.36 7.98
C ILE A 35 12.65 -9.08 7.24
N VAL A 36 12.57 -7.94 7.93
CA VAL A 36 12.94 -6.64 7.38
C VAL A 36 14.11 -6.08 8.17
N ASP A 37 15.28 -5.99 7.54
CA ASP A 37 16.44 -5.29 8.11
C ASP A 37 16.34 -3.81 7.75
N THR A 38 16.08 -2.98 8.75
CA THR A 38 15.84 -1.55 8.57
C THR A 38 17.08 -0.76 8.19
N LYS A 39 18.30 -1.27 8.48
CA LYS A 39 19.54 -0.67 7.97
C LYS A 39 19.67 -0.88 6.47
N ILE A 40 19.28 -2.06 5.98
CA ILE A 40 19.25 -2.34 4.53
C ILE A 40 18.19 -1.45 3.86
N VAL A 41 17.02 -1.27 4.47
CA VAL A 41 15.99 -0.37 3.93
C VAL A 41 16.46 1.09 3.93
N ALA A 42 17.06 1.57 5.02
CA ALA A 42 17.61 2.93 5.11
C ALA A 42 18.70 3.19 4.08
N GLY A 43 19.53 2.18 3.75
CA GLY A 43 20.57 2.28 2.74
C GLY A 43 20.09 2.26 1.28
N ALA A 44 18.78 2.05 1.03
CA ALA A 44 18.21 2.03 -0.30
C ALA A 44 17.85 3.45 -0.81
N PRO A 45 17.63 3.64 -2.13
CA PRO A 45 17.12 4.91 -2.65
C PRO A 45 15.79 5.31 -2.00
N ALA A 46 15.70 6.53 -1.46
CA ALA A 46 14.52 7.04 -0.75
C ALA A 46 13.23 7.00 -1.59
N ARG A 47 13.34 7.12 -2.93
CA ARG A 47 12.20 6.96 -3.86
C ARG A 47 11.46 5.62 -3.68
N LEU A 48 12.16 4.56 -3.28
CA LEU A 48 11.54 3.26 -3.02
C LEU A 48 10.75 3.26 -1.71
N LEU A 49 11.16 4.02 -0.69
CA LEU A 49 10.35 4.21 0.51
C LEU A 49 9.11 5.05 0.18
N ALA A 50 9.27 6.13 -0.60
CA ALA A 50 8.16 6.96 -1.06
C ALA A 50 7.11 6.14 -1.84
N ALA A 51 7.55 5.25 -2.73
CA ALA A 51 6.66 4.30 -3.38
C ALA A 51 5.90 3.43 -2.36
N GLY A 52 6.58 2.88 -1.35
CA GLY A 52 5.89 2.09 -0.32
C GLY A 52 4.89 2.89 0.51
N ILE A 53 5.17 4.17 0.78
CA ILE A 53 4.21 5.07 1.44
C ILE A 53 2.99 5.28 0.55
N GLY A 54 3.18 5.49 -0.76
CA GLY A 54 2.09 5.65 -1.72
C GLY A 54 1.18 4.42 -1.84
N ASP A 55 1.76 3.22 -1.75
CA ASP A 55 1.02 1.96 -1.70
C ASP A 55 0.23 1.84 -0.39
N ALA A 56 0.91 2.02 0.74
CA ALA A 56 0.32 1.88 2.07
C ALA A 56 -0.76 2.92 2.40
N LEU A 57 -0.73 4.08 1.75
CA LEU A 57 -1.74 5.11 1.87
C LEU A 57 -3.11 4.62 1.37
N ALA A 58 -3.15 3.77 0.33
CA ALA A 58 -4.40 3.24 -0.21
C ALA A 58 -5.14 2.31 0.76
N THR A 59 -4.40 1.60 1.62
CA THR A 59 -4.88 0.52 2.48
C THR A 59 -6.07 0.92 3.32
N TRP A 60 -6.02 2.10 3.96
CA TRP A 60 -7.15 2.58 4.75
C TRP A 60 -8.40 2.81 3.91
N PHE A 61 -8.26 3.52 2.79
CA PHE A 61 -9.39 3.92 1.96
C PHE A 61 -10.05 2.72 1.29
N GLU A 62 -9.26 1.76 0.80
CA GLU A 62 -9.78 0.54 0.20
C GLU A 62 -10.42 -0.39 1.25
N ALA A 63 -9.76 -0.63 2.39
CA ALA A 63 -10.34 -1.44 3.47
C ALA A 63 -11.63 -0.81 4.03
N ARG A 64 -11.68 0.52 4.15
CA ARG A 64 -12.88 1.28 4.55
C ARG A 64 -14.01 1.09 3.53
N ALA A 65 -13.72 1.20 2.24
CA ALA A 65 -14.70 1.01 1.18
C ALA A 65 -15.24 -0.44 1.17
N CYS A 66 -14.37 -1.44 1.30
CA CYS A 66 -14.74 -2.84 1.39
C CYS A 66 -15.59 -3.14 2.64
N SER A 67 -15.22 -2.58 3.79
CA SER A 67 -15.97 -2.70 5.04
C SER A 67 -17.38 -2.10 4.91
N ARG A 68 -17.50 -0.88 4.37
CA ARG A 68 -18.79 -0.19 4.18
C ARG A 68 -19.71 -0.87 3.17
N SER A 69 -19.14 -1.42 2.10
CA SER A 69 -19.89 -2.14 1.06
C SER A 69 -20.22 -3.59 1.43
N GLY A 70 -19.57 -4.14 2.47
CA GLY A 70 -19.67 -5.55 2.80
C GLY A 70 -19.01 -6.46 1.75
N ALA A 71 -18.00 -5.97 1.03
CA ALA A 71 -17.26 -6.77 0.05
C ALA A 71 -16.54 -7.96 0.71
N THR A 72 -16.25 -8.98 -0.09
CA THR A 72 -15.40 -10.10 0.33
C THR A 72 -13.94 -9.71 0.08
N THR A 73 -13.08 -9.92 1.07
CA THR A 73 -11.66 -9.57 1.02
C THR A 73 -10.82 -10.67 0.34
N MET A 74 -9.53 -10.41 0.13
CA MET A 74 -8.63 -11.41 -0.45
C MET A 74 -8.46 -12.64 0.45
N ALA A 75 -8.64 -12.48 1.76
CA ALA A 75 -8.70 -13.56 2.73
C ALA A 75 -9.97 -14.45 2.62
N GLY A 76 -10.88 -14.16 1.68
CA GLY A 76 -12.08 -14.96 1.40
C GLY A 76 -13.26 -14.72 2.35
N GLY A 77 -13.10 -13.81 3.33
CA GLY A 77 -14.11 -13.45 4.32
C GLY A 77 -14.58 -11.99 4.19
N LYS A 78 -15.34 -11.52 5.18
CA LYS A 78 -15.61 -10.08 5.33
C LYS A 78 -14.45 -9.40 6.08
N CYS A 79 -14.29 -8.11 5.84
CA CYS A 79 -13.33 -7.28 6.56
C CYS A 79 -13.54 -7.43 8.07
N THR A 80 -12.49 -7.84 8.79
CA THR A 80 -12.54 -7.96 10.25
C THR A 80 -12.27 -6.61 10.90
N GLN A 81 -12.74 -6.42 12.13
CA GLN A 81 -12.43 -5.20 12.90
C GLN A 81 -10.92 -5.06 13.15
N ALA A 82 -10.20 -6.18 13.29
CA ALA A 82 -8.75 -6.17 13.43
C ALA A 82 -8.06 -5.64 12.16
N ALA A 83 -8.44 -6.16 10.98
CA ALA A 83 -7.87 -5.69 9.72
C ALA A 83 -8.18 -4.20 9.46
N LEU A 84 -9.41 -3.77 9.75
CA LEU A 84 -9.78 -2.36 9.61
C LEU A 84 -8.98 -1.45 10.55
N ALA A 85 -8.78 -1.85 11.80
CA ALA A 85 -7.99 -1.09 12.76
C ALA A 85 -6.50 -1.03 12.37
N LEU A 86 -5.94 -2.09 11.79
CA LEU A 86 -4.58 -2.09 11.27
C LEU A 86 -4.44 -1.17 10.04
N ALA A 87 -5.44 -1.16 9.15
CA ALA A 87 -5.49 -0.25 8.01
C ALA A 87 -5.57 1.22 8.46
N GLU A 88 -6.39 1.53 9.47
CA GLU A 88 -6.48 2.88 10.05
C GLU A 88 -5.17 3.29 10.76
N LEU A 89 -4.57 2.37 11.51
CA LEU A 89 -3.27 2.60 12.15
C LEU A 89 -2.17 2.84 11.12
N CYS A 90 -2.20 2.13 9.97
CA CYS A 90 -1.30 2.36 8.85
C CYS A 90 -1.39 3.82 8.40
N TYR A 91 -2.59 4.28 8.05
CA TYR A 91 -2.82 5.67 7.61
C TYR A 91 -2.34 6.71 8.63
N ASN A 92 -2.72 6.57 9.90
CA ASN A 92 -2.32 7.50 10.94
C ASN A 92 -0.80 7.52 11.15
N THR A 93 -0.15 6.36 11.08
CA THR A 93 1.32 6.26 11.18
C THR A 93 2.00 7.01 10.03
N LEU A 94 1.48 6.88 8.80
CA LEU A 94 2.02 7.59 7.65
C LEU A 94 1.88 9.10 7.78
N LEU A 95 0.73 9.60 8.25
CA LEU A 95 0.53 11.03 8.49
C LEU A 95 1.47 11.57 9.59
N GLU A 96 1.66 10.81 10.67
CA GLU A 96 2.46 11.25 11.82
C GLU A 96 3.97 11.14 11.58
N GLU A 97 4.41 10.14 10.80
CA GLU A 97 5.83 9.75 10.71
C GLU A 97 6.42 9.85 9.29
N GLY A 98 5.60 9.94 8.25
CA GLY A 98 6.00 9.86 6.84
C GLY A 98 7.11 10.83 6.47
N GLU A 99 6.94 12.12 6.76
CA GLU A 99 7.95 13.15 6.45
C GLU A 99 9.28 12.89 7.17
N LYS A 100 9.23 12.56 8.47
CA LYS A 100 10.42 12.24 9.28
C LYS A 100 11.13 10.98 8.75
N ALA A 101 10.38 9.97 8.33
CA ALA A 101 10.92 8.75 7.75
C ALA A 101 11.59 9.00 6.39
N MET A 102 10.99 9.86 5.55
CA MET A 102 11.58 10.25 4.27
C MET A 102 12.90 10.98 4.46
N LEU A 103 12.98 11.95 5.37
CA LEU A 103 14.24 12.61 5.71
C LEU A 103 15.29 11.63 6.24
N ALA A 104 14.89 10.67 7.07
CA ALA A 104 15.79 9.63 7.57
C ALA A 104 16.32 8.72 6.44
N ALA A 105 15.47 8.34 5.49
CA ALA A 105 15.83 7.53 4.33
C ALA A 105 16.77 8.27 3.37
N GLU A 106 16.54 9.56 3.13
CA GLU A 106 17.42 10.41 2.31
C GLU A 106 18.82 10.56 2.92
N GLN A 107 18.91 10.55 4.25
CA GLN A 107 20.18 10.61 4.98
C GLN A 107 20.77 9.22 5.27
N HIS A 108 20.11 8.14 4.82
CA HIS A 108 20.51 6.75 5.06
C HIS A 108 20.73 6.40 6.55
N VAL A 109 19.88 6.93 7.43
CA VAL A 109 19.94 6.69 8.88
C VAL A 109 18.67 6.01 9.38
N VAL A 110 18.84 5.11 10.34
CA VAL A 110 17.70 4.47 11.02
C VAL A 110 17.25 5.34 12.17
N THR A 111 15.96 5.69 12.17
CA THR A 111 15.30 6.43 13.24
C THR A 111 14.02 5.71 13.66
N PRO A 112 13.45 5.99 14.84
CA PRO A 112 12.15 5.45 15.22
C PRO A 112 11.03 5.76 14.21
N ALA A 113 11.08 6.93 13.55
CA ALA A 113 10.11 7.29 12.51
C ALA A 113 10.24 6.36 11.29
N LEU A 114 11.48 6.10 10.84
CA LEU A 114 11.71 5.20 9.72
C LEU A 114 11.28 3.77 10.05
N GLU A 115 11.58 3.26 11.24
CA GLU A 115 11.13 1.95 11.71
C GLU A 115 9.60 1.82 11.66
N ARG A 116 8.87 2.82 12.17
CA ARG A 116 7.40 2.86 12.15
C ARG A 116 6.83 2.85 10.74
N VAL A 117 7.42 3.63 9.83
CA VAL A 117 6.96 3.65 8.42
C VAL A 117 7.32 2.35 7.69
N ILE A 118 8.44 1.71 8.01
CA ILE A 118 8.77 0.38 7.48
C ILE A 118 7.73 -0.66 7.92
N GLU A 119 7.34 -0.64 9.19
CA GLU A 119 6.25 -1.50 9.70
C GLU A 119 4.93 -1.17 9.00
N ALA A 120 4.60 0.11 8.83
CA ALA A 120 3.39 0.54 8.15
C ALA A 120 3.34 0.04 6.70
N ASN A 121 4.41 0.25 5.93
CA ASN A 121 4.52 -0.16 4.53
C ASN A 121 4.52 -1.68 4.32
N THR A 122 4.85 -2.46 5.35
CA THR A 122 5.03 -3.91 5.21
C THR A 122 3.92 -4.69 5.89
N TYR A 123 3.79 -4.54 7.21
CA TYR A 123 2.91 -5.38 8.01
C TYR A 123 1.51 -4.78 8.14
N LEU A 124 1.40 -3.50 8.51
CA LEU A 124 0.08 -2.86 8.67
C LEU A 124 -0.64 -2.79 7.34
N SER A 125 0.06 -2.36 6.28
CA SER A 125 -0.48 -2.35 4.93
C SER A 125 -0.78 -3.77 4.44
N GLY A 126 0.19 -4.70 4.57
CA GLY A 126 0.06 -6.06 4.07
C GLY A 126 -1.15 -6.81 4.63
N VAL A 127 -1.33 -6.77 5.95
CA VAL A 127 -2.51 -7.38 6.60
C VAL A 127 -3.77 -6.56 6.33
N GLY A 128 -3.64 -5.23 6.35
CA GLY A 128 -4.74 -4.30 6.11
C GLY A 128 -5.40 -4.48 4.74
N PHE A 129 -4.62 -4.63 3.67
CA PHE A 129 -5.16 -4.80 2.32
C PHE A 129 -5.72 -6.22 2.13
N GLU A 130 -4.99 -7.25 2.56
CA GLU A 130 -5.37 -8.63 2.27
C GLU A 130 -6.65 -9.02 3.04
N SER A 131 -6.67 -8.68 4.33
CA SER A 131 -7.78 -9.01 5.23
C SER A 131 -8.82 -7.88 5.34
N GLY A 132 -8.52 -6.67 4.84
CA GLY A 132 -9.46 -5.55 4.81
C GLY A 132 -10.12 -5.31 3.44
N GLY A 133 -9.39 -5.56 2.35
CA GLY A 133 -9.87 -5.56 0.97
C GLY A 133 -9.23 -4.50 0.06
N LEU A 134 -9.26 -4.78 -1.25
CA LEU A 134 -8.88 -3.87 -2.33
C LEU A 134 -10.13 -3.31 -3.01
N ALA A 135 -10.05 -2.09 -3.52
CA ALA A 135 -11.16 -1.38 -4.15
C ALA A 135 -10.70 -0.64 -5.41
N ALA A 136 -11.00 0.66 -5.53
CA ALA A 136 -10.81 1.40 -6.77
C ALA A 136 -9.36 1.84 -6.99
N ALA A 137 -8.59 2.13 -5.94
CA ALA A 137 -7.22 2.61 -6.07
C ALA A 137 -6.34 1.58 -6.80
N HIS A 138 -6.36 0.32 -6.36
CA HIS A 138 -5.63 -0.75 -7.02
C HIS A 138 -6.22 -1.14 -8.38
N ALA A 139 -7.54 -0.98 -8.58
CA ALA A 139 -8.14 -1.19 -9.89
C ALA A 139 -7.67 -0.14 -10.92
N VAL A 140 -7.55 1.13 -10.51
CA VAL A 140 -6.99 2.21 -11.32
C VAL A 140 -5.51 1.95 -11.60
N HIS A 141 -4.73 1.55 -10.60
CA HIS A 141 -3.34 1.10 -10.78
C HIS A 141 -3.22 0.07 -11.90
N ASN A 142 -4.06 -0.98 -11.86
CA ASN A 142 -4.03 -2.05 -12.87
C ASN A 142 -4.36 -1.49 -14.26
N GLY A 143 -5.36 -0.60 -14.37
CA GLY A 143 -5.67 0.08 -15.63
C GLY A 143 -4.53 0.94 -16.17
N LEU A 144 -3.74 1.58 -15.30
CA LEU A 144 -2.57 2.36 -15.72
C LEU A 144 -1.47 1.48 -16.33
N THR A 145 -1.43 0.19 -16.04
CA THR A 145 -0.43 -0.72 -16.65
C THR A 145 -0.65 -0.98 -18.14
N ALA A 146 -1.86 -0.72 -18.65
CA ALA A 146 -2.15 -0.77 -20.09
C ALA A 146 -1.59 0.46 -20.85
N ILE A 147 -1.07 1.47 -20.15
CA ILE A 147 -0.48 2.68 -20.74
C ILE A 147 1.05 2.55 -20.72
N PRO A 148 1.72 2.39 -21.88
CA PRO A 148 3.18 2.20 -21.93
C PRO A 148 3.96 3.33 -21.25
N ASP A 149 3.49 4.57 -21.40
CA ASP A 149 4.12 5.74 -20.77
C ASP A 149 4.07 5.70 -19.25
N ALA A 150 3.18 4.91 -18.64
CA ALA A 150 3.11 4.75 -17.19
C ALA A 150 4.08 3.68 -16.65
N HIS A 151 4.70 2.85 -17.50
CA HIS A 151 5.49 1.69 -17.06
C HIS A 151 6.69 2.04 -16.18
N HIS A 152 7.29 3.22 -16.38
CA HIS A 152 8.47 3.67 -15.64
C HIS A 152 8.18 4.17 -14.20
N TYR A 153 6.91 4.33 -13.84
CA TYR A 153 6.50 4.61 -12.46
C TYR A 153 6.42 3.34 -11.63
N TYR A 154 6.84 3.42 -10.37
CA TYR A 154 6.73 2.35 -9.41
C TYR A 154 5.27 2.10 -9.02
N HIS A 155 4.99 0.88 -8.53
CA HIS A 155 3.67 0.43 -8.08
C HIS A 155 2.98 1.48 -7.19
N GLY A 156 3.60 1.84 -6.08
CA GLY A 156 3.00 2.79 -5.14
C GLY A 156 2.85 4.23 -5.64
N GLU A 157 3.63 4.65 -6.66
CA GLU A 157 3.44 5.95 -7.31
C GLU A 157 2.13 5.98 -8.11
N LYS A 158 1.82 4.88 -8.80
CA LYS A 158 0.55 4.68 -9.51
C LYS A 158 -0.61 4.46 -8.55
N VAL A 159 -0.41 3.70 -7.47
CA VAL A 159 -1.42 3.47 -6.44
C VAL A 159 -1.81 4.77 -5.75
N ALA A 160 -0.85 5.65 -5.39
CA ALA A 160 -1.14 6.95 -4.81
C ALA A 160 -2.07 7.80 -5.70
N PHE A 161 -1.83 7.81 -7.02
CA PHE A 161 -2.75 8.45 -7.97
C PHE A 161 -4.13 7.76 -8.02
N GLY A 162 -4.15 6.43 -7.95
CA GLY A 162 -5.36 5.63 -7.82
C GLY A 162 -6.16 5.98 -6.56
N THR A 163 -5.50 6.23 -5.43
CA THR A 163 -6.13 6.62 -4.16
C THR A 163 -6.83 7.96 -4.28
N LEU A 164 -6.19 8.97 -4.86
CA LEU A 164 -6.85 10.26 -5.13
C LEU A 164 -8.05 10.08 -6.08
N THR A 165 -7.92 9.24 -7.10
CA THR A 165 -9.02 8.90 -8.02
C THR A 165 -10.18 8.24 -7.25
N GLN A 166 -9.90 7.32 -6.33
CA GLN A 166 -10.91 6.69 -5.49
C GLN A 166 -11.62 7.70 -4.60
N LEU A 167 -10.90 8.64 -3.97
CA LEU A 167 -11.53 9.65 -3.11
C LEU A 167 -12.48 10.58 -3.91
N VAL A 168 -12.11 10.91 -5.15
CA VAL A 168 -13.01 11.61 -6.08
C VAL A 168 -14.25 10.76 -6.40
N LEU A 169 -14.10 9.45 -6.67
CA LEU A 169 -15.22 8.54 -6.91
C LEU A 169 -16.14 8.39 -5.69
N GLU A 170 -15.58 8.43 -4.49
CA GLU A 170 -16.32 8.38 -3.22
C GLU A 170 -17.01 9.72 -2.89
N ASN A 171 -16.74 10.78 -3.66
CA ASN A 171 -17.15 12.15 -3.35
C ASN A 171 -16.75 12.53 -1.91
N ALA A 172 -15.50 12.23 -1.56
CA ALA A 172 -14.91 12.55 -0.27
C ALA A 172 -14.89 14.07 -0.04
N PRO A 173 -14.95 14.55 1.21
CA PRO A 173 -14.75 15.95 1.54
C PRO A 173 -13.42 16.47 0.96
N VAL A 174 -13.41 17.72 0.50
CA VAL A 174 -12.20 18.32 -0.11
C VAL A 174 -11.05 18.33 0.91
N GLU A 175 -11.34 18.54 2.18
CA GLU A 175 -10.34 18.51 3.25
C GLU A 175 -9.66 17.14 3.39
N GLU A 176 -10.38 16.05 3.14
CA GLU A 176 -9.82 14.70 3.15
C GLU A 176 -8.92 14.49 1.92
N ILE A 177 -9.34 14.97 0.74
CA ILE A 177 -8.54 14.90 -0.48
C ILE A 177 -7.24 15.70 -0.33
N GLU A 178 -7.31 16.93 0.18
CA GLU A 178 -6.14 17.80 0.40
C GLU A 178 -5.18 17.27 1.48
N THR A 179 -5.67 16.45 2.42
CA THR A 179 -4.79 15.79 3.41
C THR A 179 -3.97 14.66 2.78
N VAL A 180 -4.50 14.03 1.73
CA VAL A 180 -3.91 12.84 1.08
C VAL A 180 -3.04 13.22 -0.13
N ALA A 181 -3.31 14.37 -0.76
CA ALA A 181 -2.62 14.87 -1.95
C ALA A 181 -1.22 15.44 -1.64
#